data_AF-A0A7C5G9K0-F1
#
_entry.id   AF-A0A7C5G9K0-F1
#
_cell.length_a   1.000
_cell.length_b   1.000
_cell.length_c   1.000
_cell.angle_alpha   90.00
_cell.angle_beta   90.00
_cell.angle_gamma   90.00
#
_symmetry.space_group_name_H-M   'P 1'
#
loop_
_entity.id
_entity.type
_entity.pdbx_description
1 polymer ?
#
loop_
_entity_poly.entity_id
_entity_poly.type
_entity_poly.pdbx_seq_one_letter_code
_entity_poly.pdbx_strand_id
1 'polypeptide(L)'
;MLVVEKTLHIRVNLTGEGTTAIAGYIKERLPNAEFIDDGDKAVEWKTTELAKEIRSGKTPGKLVHAYRERAGLTLVELARKVGTRYPNISAIENDRRVVGLAMAKKLGEALSVDYRKFIEA
;
A
#
# COMPACT_ATOMS: atom_id res chain seq x y z
N MET A 1 -49.17 -12.75 -7.32
CA MET A 1 -47.93 -12.28 -6.67
C MET A 1 -46.94 -13.43 -6.75
N LEU A 2 -46.01 -13.40 -7.72
CA LEU A 2 -44.98 -14.44 -7.86
C LEU A 2 -43.80 -14.02 -6.97
N VAL A 3 -43.57 -14.78 -5.90
CA VAL A 3 -42.35 -14.64 -5.09
C VAL A 3 -41.23 -15.33 -5.88
N VAL A 4 -40.31 -14.53 -6.41
CA VAL A 4 -39.07 -15.04 -7.00
C VAL A 4 -38.12 -15.33 -5.84
N GLU A 5 -37.90 -16.61 -5.57
CA GLU A 5 -36.94 -17.07 -4.57
C GLU A 5 -35.54 -16.66 -5.01
N LYS A 6 -34.83 -15.88 -4.17
CA LYS A 6 -33.49 -15.39 -4.46
C LYS A 6 -32.50 -16.51 -4.13
N THR A 7 -31.89 -17.13 -5.14
CA THR A 7 -30.83 -18.12 -4.93
C THR A 7 -29.65 -17.47 -4.20
N LEU A 8 -29.37 -17.88 -2.97
CA LEU A 8 -28.22 -17.42 -2.20
C LEU A 8 -26.96 -18.14 -2.70
N HIS A 9 -26.07 -17.40 -3.34
CA HIS A 9 -24.79 -17.94 -3.81
C HIS A 9 -23.83 -18.03 -2.61
N ILE A 10 -23.29 -19.22 -2.34
CA ILE A 10 -22.30 -19.43 -1.29
C ILE A 10 -20.91 -19.43 -1.94
N ARG A 11 -20.03 -18.51 -1.51
CA ARG A 11 -18.63 -18.45 -1.93
C ARG A 11 -17.74 -19.01 -0.83
N VAL A 12 -16.90 -20.00 -1.18
CA VAL A 12 -15.95 -20.63 -0.26
C VAL A 12 -14.55 -20.55 -0.87
N ASN A 13 -13.57 -20.08 -0.08
CA ASN A 13 -12.17 -20.06 -0.47
C ASN A 13 -11.43 -21.21 0.23
N LEU A 14 -10.72 -22.03 -0.53
CA LEU A 14 -9.93 -23.16 -0.03
C LEU A 14 -8.46 -22.93 -0.36
N THR A 15 -7.58 -22.99 0.64
CA THR A 15 -6.13 -22.76 0.50
C THR A 15 -5.34 -23.84 1.24
N GLY A 16 -4.20 -24.26 0.71
CA GLY A 16 -3.31 -25.25 1.34
C GLY A 16 -3.06 -26.49 0.46
N GLU A 17 -2.38 -27.49 1.02
CA GLU A 17 -2.15 -28.77 0.34
C GLU A 17 -3.43 -29.62 0.31
N GLY A 18 -3.71 -30.27 -0.82
CA GLY A 18 -4.88 -31.16 -0.97
C GLY A 18 -6.18 -30.47 -1.40
N THR A 19 -6.16 -29.16 -1.71
CA THR A 19 -7.32 -28.43 -2.24
C THR A 19 -7.90 -29.05 -3.51
N THR A 20 -7.06 -29.63 -4.36
CA THR A 20 -7.46 -30.34 -5.57
C THR A 20 -8.33 -31.57 -5.28
N ALA A 21 -8.04 -32.31 -4.20
CA ALA A 21 -8.83 -33.47 -3.79
C ALA A 21 -10.20 -33.04 -3.26
N ILE A 22 -10.24 -31.97 -2.46
CA ILE A 22 -11.48 -31.39 -1.95
C ILE A 22 -12.35 -30.86 -3.10
N ALA A 23 -11.75 -30.19 -4.08
CA ALA A 23 -12.45 -29.74 -5.28
C ALA A 23 -13.11 -30.90 -6.05
N GLY A 24 -12.41 -32.03 -6.16
CA GLY A 24 -12.98 -33.26 -6.73
C GLY A 24 -14.23 -33.74 -5.99
N TYR A 25 -14.16 -33.86 -4.66
CA TYR A 25 -15.30 -34.28 -3.85
C TYR A 25 -16.49 -33.32 -3.89
N ILE A 26 -16.23 -32.02 -4.01
CA ILE A 26 -17.27 -31.00 -4.13
C ILE A 26 -17.98 -31.16 -5.48
N LYS A 27 -17.26 -31.42 -6.58
CA LYS A 27 -17.86 -31.60 -7.91
C LYS A 27 -18.75 -32.84 -8.00
N GLU A 28 -18.42 -33.90 -7.28
CA GLU A 28 -19.27 -35.10 -7.18
C GLU A 28 -20.60 -34.84 -6.48
N ARG A 29 -20.58 -34.03 -5.42
CA ARG A 29 -21.76 -33.77 -4.57
C ARG A 29 -22.57 -32.55 -5.01
N LEU A 30 -21.91 -31.59 -5.65
CA LEU A 30 -22.46 -30.32 -6.12
C LEU A 30 -22.01 -30.11 -7.59
N PRO A 31 -22.69 -30.73 -8.56
CA PRO A 31 -22.29 -30.69 -9.97
C PRO A 31 -22.37 -29.28 -10.58
N ASN A 32 -23.18 -28.39 -9.99
CA ASN A 32 -23.34 -26.99 -10.43
C ASN A 32 -22.36 -26.02 -9.73
N ALA A 33 -21.41 -26.52 -8.92
CA ALA A 33 -20.41 -25.67 -8.29
C ALA A 33 -19.43 -25.14 -9.35
N GLU A 34 -19.29 -23.81 -9.42
CA GLU A 34 -18.29 -23.16 -10.26
C GLU A 34 -16.95 -23.07 -9.52
N PHE A 35 -15.90 -23.55 -10.15
CA PHE A 35 -14.53 -23.44 -9.64
C PHE A 35 -13.84 -22.29 -10.36
N ILE A 36 -13.46 -21.28 -9.59
CA ILE A 36 -12.59 -20.22 -10.04
C ILE A 36 -11.17 -20.64 -9.66
N ASP A 37 -10.49 -21.30 -10.59
CA ASP A 37 -9.03 -21.42 -10.51
C ASP A 37 -8.47 -20.09 -10.99
N ASP A 38 -8.07 -19.24 -10.05
CA ASP A 38 -7.58 -17.91 -10.39
C ASP A 38 -6.29 -18.00 -11.23
N GLY A 39 -5.64 -19.18 -11.33
CA GLY A 39 -4.50 -19.48 -12.20
C GLY A 39 -3.21 -18.71 -11.87
N ASP A 40 -3.36 -17.53 -11.31
CA ASP A 40 -2.38 -16.65 -10.75
C ASP A 40 -1.91 -17.26 -9.44
N LYS A 41 -0.78 -17.97 -9.55
CA LYS A 41 0.02 -18.30 -8.37
C LYS A 41 0.27 -17.01 -7.61
N ALA A 42 -0.20 -16.94 -6.38
CA ALA A 42 0.12 -15.84 -5.48
C ALA A 42 1.63 -15.69 -5.42
N VAL A 43 2.14 -14.62 -6.02
CA VAL A 43 3.56 -14.26 -5.96
C VAL A 43 3.79 -13.39 -4.73
N GLU A 44 4.93 -13.58 -4.06
CA GLU A 44 5.30 -12.70 -2.97
C GLU A 44 5.44 -11.27 -3.50
N TRP A 45 4.66 -10.32 -2.97
CA TRP A 45 4.65 -8.93 -3.45
C TRP A 45 6.06 -8.34 -3.63
N LYS A 46 6.96 -8.60 -2.67
CA LYS A 46 8.33 -8.08 -2.65
C LYS A 46 9.23 -8.66 -3.74
N THR A 47 8.84 -9.72 -4.43
CA THR A 47 9.66 -10.30 -5.52
C THR A 47 9.23 -9.81 -6.89
N THR A 48 8.05 -9.18 -6.99
CA THR A 48 7.50 -8.66 -8.26
C THR A 48 8.33 -7.50 -8.82
N GLU A 49 8.40 -7.40 -10.15
CA GLU A 49 9.09 -6.30 -10.84
C GLU A 49 8.48 -4.94 -10.49
N LEU A 50 7.14 -4.86 -10.42
CA LEU A 50 6.45 -3.64 -10.01
C LEU A 50 6.87 -3.20 -8.60
N ALA A 51 6.97 -4.11 -7.64
CA ALA A 51 7.43 -3.76 -6.30
C ALA A 51 8.92 -3.37 -6.25
N LYS A 52 9.74 -3.86 -7.17
CA LYS A 52 11.15 -3.40 -7.32
C LYS A 52 11.19 -1.99 -7.89
N GLU A 53 10.41 -1.70 -8.91
CA GLU A 53 10.28 -0.37 -9.52
C GLU A 53 9.76 0.68 -8.54
N ILE A 54 8.71 0.36 -7.78
CA ILE A 54 8.18 1.26 -6.74
C ILE A 54 9.25 1.55 -5.67
N ARG A 55 10.06 0.54 -5.30
CA ARG A 55 11.15 0.72 -4.33
C ARG A 55 12.31 1.54 -4.89
N SER A 56 12.70 1.35 -6.15
CA SER A 56 13.77 2.13 -6.75
C SER A 56 13.37 3.59 -6.94
N GLY A 57 12.08 3.87 -7.15
CA GLY A 57 11.54 5.22 -7.24
C GLY A 57 11.35 5.92 -5.90
N LYS A 58 11.67 5.29 -4.77
CA LYS A 58 11.49 5.87 -3.43
C LYS A 58 12.58 6.90 -3.15
N THR A 59 12.18 8.10 -2.75
CA THR A 59 13.10 9.20 -2.40
C THR A 59 12.69 9.82 -1.05
N PRO A 60 13.62 10.50 -0.34
CA PRO A 60 13.26 11.30 0.82
C PRO A 60 12.14 12.30 0.55
N GLY A 61 12.15 12.98 -0.60
CA GLY A 61 11.12 13.94 -0.99
C GLY A 61 9.74 13.31 -1.10
N LYS A 62 9.64 12.18 -1.80
CA LYS A 62 8.39 11.41 -1.91
C LYS A 62 7.88 10.90 -0.56
N LEU A 63 8.78 10.52 0.35
CA LEU A 63 8.39 10.13 1.70
C LEU A 63 7.83 11.31 2.51
N VAL A 64 8.48 12.47 2.44
CA VAL A 64 7.96 13.69 3.09
C VAL A 64 6.57 14.02 2.56
N HIS A 65 6.38 13.96 1.24
CA HIS A 65 5.10 14.18 0.59
C HIS A 65 4.03 13.21 1.10
N ALA A 66 4.29 11.90 1.04
CA ALA A 66 3.35 10.87 1.48
C ALA A 66 2.96 11.02 2.97
N TYR A 67 3.93 11.32 3.84
CA TYR A 67 3.65 11.52 5.26
C TYR A 67 2.94 12.84 5.54
N ARG A 68 3.19 13.89 4.77
CA ARG A 68 2.46 15.16 4.84
C ARG A 68 0.99 14.95 4.49
N GLU A 69 0.71 14.25 3.39
CA GLU A 69 -0.67 13.96 2.96
C GLU A 69 -1.40 13.08 3.98
N ARG A 70 -0.74 12.05 4.51
CA ARG A 70 -1.28 11.23 5.59
C ARG A 70 -1.62 12.05 6.84
N ALA A 71 -0.84 13.08 7.13
CA ALA A 71 -1.08 13.99 8.25
C ALA A 71 -2.15 15.07 7.95
N GLY A 72 -2.72 15.10 6.73
CA GLY A 72 -3.71 16.08 6.30
C GLY A 72 -3.16 17.51 6.22
N LEU A 73 -1.84 17.69 6.08
CA LEU A 73 -1.20 19.00 6.11
C LEU A 73 -1.01 19.56 4.70
N THR A 74 -1.27 20.85 4.53
CA THR A 74 -0.76 21.60 3.38
C THR A 74 0.75 21.79 3.50
N LEU A 75 1.40 22.07 2.37
CA LEU A 75 2.82 22.43 2.34
C LEU A 75 3.16 23.62 3.26
N VAL A 76 2.25 24.61 3.35
CA VAL A 76 2.43 25.80 4.18
C VAL A 76 2.35 25.45 5.66
N GLU A 77 1.41 24.59 6.06
CA GLU A 77 1.27 24.14 7.44
C GLU A 77 2.45 23.29 7.88
N LEU A 78 2.91 22.37 7.04
CA LEU A 78 4.13 21.60 7.33
C LEU A 78 5.34 22.52 7.48
N ALA A 79 5.50 23.51 6.59
CA ALA A 79 6.58 24.48 6.69
C ALA A 79 6.54 25.25 8.01
N ARG A 80 5.36 25.70 8.45
CA ARG A 80 5.18 26.35 9.76
C ARG A 80 5.54 25.43 10.92
N LYS A 81 5.05 24.18 10.92
CA LYS A 81 5.34 23.19 11.97
C LYS A 81 6.84 22.89 12.11
N VAL A 82 7.53 22.78 10.97
CA VAL A 82 8.98 22.49 10.90
C VAL A 82 9.83 23.75 11.18
N GLY A 83 9.22 24.93 11.19
CA GLY A 83 9.94 26.21 11.34
C GLY A 83 10.79 26.54 10.11
N THR A 84 10.23 26.37 8.91
CA THR A 84 10.88 26.71 7.64
C THR A 84 9.92 27.43 6.69
N ARG A 85 10.40 27.84 5.51
CA ARG A 85 9.57 28.51 4.49
C ARG A 85 8.94 27.48 3.55
N TYR A 86 7.72 27.75 3.09
CA TYR A 86 7.00 26.91 2.12
C TYR A 86 7.85 26.45 0.92
N PRO A 87 8.62 27.32 0.24
CA PRO A 87 9.44 26.90 -0.90
C PRO A 87 10.48 25.84 -0.55
N ASN A 88 10.91 25.78 0.71
CA ASN A 88 11.86 24.78 1.17
C ASN A 88 11.24 23.38 1.22
N ILE A 89 10.02 23.26 1.79
CA ILE A 89 9.28 22.00 1.81
C ILE A 89 8.93 21.58 0.37
N SER A 90 8.48 22.53 -0.46
CA SER A 90 8.20 22.26 -1.88
C SER A 90 9.44 21.76 -2.63
N ALA A 91 10.62 22.36 -2.40
CA ALA A 91 11.87 21.89 -3.00
C ALA A 91 12.25 20.48 -2.53
N ILE A 92 12.04 20.17 -1.24
CA ILE A 92 12.26 18.82 -0.69
C ILE A 92 11.32 17.81 -1.33
N GLU A 93 10.01 18.06 -1.38
CA GLU A 93 9.02 17.12 -1.93
C GLU A 93 9.21 16.84 -3.43
N ASN A 94 9.81 17.78 -4.16
CA ASN A 94 10.14 17.64 -5.58
C ASN A 94 11.58 17.18 -5.82
N ASP A 95 12.27 16.68 -4.79
CA ASP A 95 13.66 16.19 -4.85
C ASP A 95 14.69 17.23 -5.36
N ARG A 96 14.32 18.53 -5.36
CA ARG A 96 15.21 19.66 -5.70
C ARG A 96 16.11 20.06 -4.53
N ARG A 97 15.84 19.55 -3.33
CA ARG A 97 16.66 19.79 -2.14
C ARG A 97 16.76 18.54 -1.28
N VAL A 98 17.99 18.18 -0.91
CA VAL A 98 18.27 17.06 0.00
C VAL A 98 17.83 17.35 1.43
N VAL A 99 17.39 16.31 2.14
CA VAL A 99 17.01 16.39 3.55
C VAL A 99 18.25 16.12 4.41
N GLY A 100 18.78 17.16 5.05
CA GLY A 100 19.84 17.00 6.05
C GLY A 100 19.32 16.52 7.40
N LEU A 101 20.21 16.01 8.26
CA LEU A 101 19.88 15.44 9.58
C LEU A 101 19.00 16.35 10.46
N ALA A 102 19.32 17.65 10.53
CA ALA A 102 18.56 18.60 11.34
C ALA A 102 17.12 18.79 10.81
N MET A 103 16.96 18.78 9.49
CA MET A 103 15.64 18.85 8.85
C MET A 103 14.87 17.54 9.04
N ALA A 104 15.54 16.40 8.89
CA ALA A 104 14.95 15.08 9.10
C ALA A 104 14.36 14.95 10.51
N LYS A 105 15.09 15.38 11.55
CA LYS A 105 14.60 15.36 12.94
C LYS A 105 13.32 16.18 13.11
N LYS A 106 13.31 17.41 12.60
CA LYS A 106 12.13 18.30 12.65
C LYS A 106 10.94 17.72 11.89
N LEU A 107 11.18 17.11 10.72
CA LEU A 107 10.14 16.43 9.94
C LEU A 107 9.61 15.20 10.68
N GLY A 108 10.48 14.42 11.31
CA GLY A 108 10.09 13.25 12.12
C GLY A 108 9.20 13.63 13.29
N GLU A 109 9.54 14.71 14.00
CA GLU A 109 8.70 15.28 15.06
C GLU A 109 7.36 15.79 14.50
N ALA A 110 7.39 16.61 13.45
CA ALA A 110 6.19 17.24 12.88
C ALA A 110 5.20 16.23 12.27
N LEU A 111 5.69 15.11 11.74
CA LEU A 111 4.91 14.08 11.04
C LEU A 111 4.71 12.80 11.88
N SER A 112 5.27 12.75 13.10
CA SER A 112 5.24 11.59 13.99
C SER A 112 5.79 10.31 13.32
N VAL A 113 7.01 10.40 12.78
CA VAL A 113 7.71 9.33 12.06
C VAL A 113 9.19 9.30 12.47
N ASP A 114 9.82 8.11 12.47
CA ASP A 114 11.28 8.01 12.63
C ASP A 114 12.00 8.82 11.54
N TYR A 115 12.81 9.79 11.96
CA TYR A 115 13.55 10.69 11.08
C TYR A 115 14.50 9.96 10.13
N ARG A 116 14.98 8.76 10.50
CA ARG A 116 15.88 7.95 9.68
C ARG A 116 15.30 7.64 8.31
N LYS A 117 13.97 7.53 8.23
CA LYS A 117 13.27 7.33 6.96
C LYS A 117 13.50 8.43 5.95
N PHE A 118 13.93 9.63 6.35
CA PHE A 118 14.19 10.74 5.43
C PHE A 118 15.66 10.87 5.01
N ILE A 119 16.55 10.02 5.52
CA ILE A 119 18.01 10.06 5.24
C ILE A 119 18.57 8.72 4.77
N GLU A 120 17.89 7.61 5.08
CA GLU A 120 18.25 6.24 4.69
C GLU A 120 17.36 5.71 3.54
N ALA A 121 16.62 6.60 2.86
CA ALA A 121 15.60 6.25 1.87
C ALA A 121 16.18 5.83 0.52
#